data_AF-A0A0G1L3C9-F1
#
_entry.id   AF-A0A0G1L3C9-F1
#
_cell.length_a   1.000
_cell.length_b   1.000
_cell.length_c   1.000
_cell.angle_alpha   90.00
_cell.angle_beta   90.00
_cell.angle_gamma   90.00
#
_symmetry.space_group_name_H-M   'P 1'
#
loop_
_entity.id
_entity.type
_entity.pdbx_description
1 polymer ?
#
loop_
_entity_poly.entity_id
_entity_poly.type
_entity_poly.pdbx_seq_one_letter_code
_entity_poly.pdbx_strand_id
1 'polypeptide(L)'
;MDLVITLGKENKVILELRNKKGLIDRLQIEPHLHLDSILISSVDKFFKRNKIKAEFIDNVKVKGIASPTSSSHRIIQTFAQALKSQ
;
A
#
# COMPACT_ATOMS: atom_id res chain seq x y z
N MET A 1 5.50 -12.93 -0.22
CA MET A 1 6.10 -11.61 0.05
C MET A 1 5.15 -10.75 0.87
N ASP A 2 5.64 -9.66 1.46
CA ASP A 2 4.81 -8.73 2.23
C ASP A 2 4.74 -7.35 1.55
N LEU A 3 3.53 -6.79 1.41
CA LEU A 3 3.31 -5.38 1.10
C LEU A 3 2.93 -4.63 2.38
N VAL A 4 3.71 -3.61 2.74
CA VAL A 4 3.38 -2.72 3.87
C VAL A 4 2.92 -1.38 3.32
N ILE A 5 1.71 -0.97 3.68
CA ILE A 5 1.11 0.32 3.32
C ILE A 5 1.11 1.18 4.59
N THR A 6 1.92 2.22 4.63
CA THR A 6 2.02 3.14 5.76
C THR A 6 1.36 4.47 5.42
N LEU A 7 0.35 4.88 6.18
CA LEU A 7 -0.26 6.20 6.08
C LEU A 7 0.43 7.16 7.07
N GLY A 8 1.24 8.05 6.52
CA GLY A 8 1.95 9.11 7.23
C GLY A 8 1.09 10.34 7.50
N LYS A 9 1.73 11.38 8.04
CA LYS A 9 1.11 12.71 8.20
C LYS A 9 0.83 13.33 6.82
N GLU A 10 -0.14 14.24 6.75
CA GLU A 10 -0.49 14.98 5.52
C GLU A 10 -0.88 14.07 4.35
N ASN A 11 -1.56 12.95 4.62
CA ASN A 11 -1.98 11.96 3.61
C ASN A 11 -0.85 11.31 2.80
N LYS A 12 0.41 11.45 3.20
CA LYS A 12 1.52 10.74 2.55
C LYS A 12 1.34 9.24 2.74
N VAL A 13 1.40 8.47 1.66
CA VAL A 13 1.35 7.01 1.72
C VAL A 13 2.70 6.45 1.30
N ILE A 14 3.21 5.50 2.08
CA ILE A 14 4.45 4.79 1.80
C ILE A 14 4.11 3.33 1.56
N LEU A 15 4.50 2.82 0.40
CA LEU A 15 4.44 1.42 0.03
C LEU A 15 5.82 0.80 0.20
N GLU A 16 5.92 -0.30 0.93
CA GLU A 16 7.16 -1.08 1.08
C GLU A 16 6.91 -2.52 0.64
N LEU A 17 7.73 -3.02 -0.28
CA LEU A 17 7.80 -4.44 -0.61
C LEU A 17 8.88 -5.08 0.25
N ARG A 18 8.52 -6.13 0.98
CA ARG A 18 9.42 -6.82 1.90
C ARG A 18 9.39 -8.32 1.64
N ASN A 19 10.52 -8.98 1.86
CA ASN A 19 10.63 -10.43 1.92
C ASN A 19 11.35 -10.85 3.22
N LYS A 20 11.62 -12.16 3.35
CA LYS A 20 12.35 -12.72 4.49
C LYS A 20 13.75 -12.11 4.69
N LYS A 21 14.36 -11.56 3.63
CA LYS A 21 15.69 -10.94 3.65
C LYS A 21 15.67 -9.43 3.95
N GLY A 22 14.49 -8.79 3.95
CA GLY A 22 14.34 -7.37 4.28
C GLY A 22 13.50 -6.57 3.29
N LEU A 23 13.78 -5.28 3.20
CA LEU A 23 13.14 -4.35 2.27
C LEU A 23 13.68 -4.59 0.86
N ILE A 24 12.79 -4.82 -0.11
CA ILE A 24 13.11 -4.96 -1.52
C ILE A 24 13.06 -3.60 -2.20
N ASP A 25 11.95 -2.89 -2.02
CA ASP A 25 11.70 -1.62 -2.68
C ASP A 25 10.72 -0.78 -1.86
N ARG A 26 10.73 0.53 -2.09
CA ARG A 26 9.87 1.52 -1.43
C ARG A 26 9.37 2.54 -2.44
N LEU A 27 8.11 2.93 -2.30
CA LEU A 27 7.49 4.01 -3.05
C LEU A 27 6.75 4.94 -2.09
N GLN A 28 7.04 6.24 -2.16
CA GLN A 28 6.26 7.26 -1.48
C GLN A 28 5.33 7.92 -2.49
N ILE A 29 4.07 8.10 -2.10
CA ILE A 29 3.06 8.80 -2.88
C ILE A 29 2.43 9.88 -2.01
N GLU A 30 2.10 11.00 -2.64
CA GLU A 30 1.48 12.15 -1.99
C GLU A 30 0.13 12.42 -2.68
N PRO A 31 -0.91 11.65 -2.30
CA PRO A 31 -2.23 11.80 -2.87
C PRO A 31 -2.87 13.10 -2.38
N HIS A 32 -2.80 14.15 -3.20
CA HIS A 32 -3.44 15.43 -2.93
C HIS A 32 -4.98 15.33 -3.00
N LEU A 33 -5.53 14.53 -3.93
CA LEU A 33 -6.96 14.21 -4.12
C LEU A 33 -7.09 12.77 -4.67
N HIS A 34 -8.26 12.13 -4.51
CA HIS A 34 -8.54 10.77 -5.05
C HIS A 34 -7.54 9.68 -4.60
N LEU A 35 -7.37 9.54 -3.28
CA LEU A 35 -6.46 8.57 -2.66
C LEU A 35 -6.66 7.15 -3.22
N ASP A 36 -7.90 6.73 -3.41
CA ASP A 36 -8.28 5.42 -3.95
C ASP A 36 -7.67 5.17 -5.34
N SER A 37 -7.95 6.05 -6.31
CA SER A 37 -7.44 5.90 -7.67
C SER A 37 -5.91 6.00 -7.73
N ILE A 38 -5.32 6.90 -6.95
CA ILE A 38 -3.87 7.05 -6.89
C ILE A 38 -3.25 5.79 -6.29
N LEU A 39 -3.77 5.29 -5.17
CA LEU A 39 -3.26 4.11 -4.49
C LEU A 39 -3.28 2.88 -5.41
N ILE A 40 -4.39 2.62 -6.09
CA ILE A 40 -4.52 1.50 -7.04
C ILE A 40 -3.46 1.63 -8.13
N SER A 41 -3.41 2.78 -8.81
CA SER A 41 -2.48 2.98 -9.93
C SER A 41 -1.01 2.91 -9.50
N SER A 42 -0.69 3.38 -8.29
CA SER A 42 0.65 3.37 -7.73
C SER A 42 1.09 1.97 -7.34
N VAL A 43 0.21 1.16 -6.75
CA VAL A 43 0.51 -0.24 -6.42
C VAL A 43 0.72 -1.06 -7.69
N ASP A 44 -0.12 -0.88 -8.71
CA ASP A 44 0.07 -1.55 -10.00
C ASP A 44 1.41 -1.20 -10.65
N LYS A 45 1.75 0.10 -10.69
CA LYS A 45 3.05 0.55 -11.20
C LYS A 45 4.21 -0.01 -10.37
N PHE A 46 4.05 -0.07 -9.06
CA PHE A 46 5.05 -0.58 -8.14
C PHE A 46 5.30 -2.08 -8.33
N PHE A 47 4.24 -2.87 -8.51
CA PHE A 47 4.33 -4.30 -8.81
C PHE A 47 4.97 -4.55 -10.19
N LYS A 48 4.53 -3.81 -11.22
CA LYS A 48 5.12 -3.89 -12.56
C LYS A 48 6.61 -3.54 -12.56
N ARG A 49 7.00 -2.46 -11.87
CA ARG A 49 8.42 -2.05 -11.72
C ARG A 49 9.28 -3.15 -11.12
N ASN A 50 8.75 -3.85 -10.12
CA ASN A 50 9.46 -4.92 -9.42
C ASN A 50 9.29 -6.30 -10.07
N LYS A 51 8.58 -6.40 -11.21
CA LYS A 51 8.25 -7.67 -11.89
C LYS A 51 7.56 -8.68 -10.94
N ILE A 52 6.72 -8.17 -10.04
CA ILE A 52 5.95 -8.96 -9.09
C ILE A 52 4.50 -8.99 -9.55
N LYS A 53 3.87 -10.16 -9.45
CA LYS A 53 2.43 -10.31 -9.58
C LYS A 53 1.77 -10.22 -8.20
N ALA A 54 0.55 -9.68 -8.15
CA ALA A 54 -0.21 -9.53 -6.91
C ALA A 54 -0.38 -10.87 -6.16
N GLU A 55 -0.55 -11.98 -6.89
CA GLU A 55 -0.66 -13.36 -6.37
C GLU A 55 0.54 -13.82 -5.51
N PHE A 56 1.70 -13.15 -5.60
CA PHE A 56 2.88 -13.48 -4.80
C PHE A 56 2.96 -12.69 -3.47
N ILE A 57 1.97 -11.86 -3.17
CA ILE A 57 1.88 -11.09 -1.93
C ILE A 57 1.11 -11.88 -0.88
N ASP A 58 1.83 -12.71 -0.12
CA ASP A 58 1.29 -13.47 1.01
C ASP A 58 0.61 -12.60 2.09
N ASN A 59 1.13 -11.39 2.33
CA ASN A 59 0.58 -10.51 3.37
C ASN A 59 0.52 -9.05 2.95
N VAL A 60 -0.61 -8.41 3.25
CA VAL A 60 -0.73 -6.95 3.24
C VAL A 60 -0.89 -6.42 4.66
N LYS A 61 0.00 -5.51 5.06
CA LYS A 61 0.02 -4.88 6.39
C LYS A 61 -0.25 -3.39 6.24
N VAL A 62 -1.19 -2.86 7.02
CA VAL A 62 -1.47 -1.42 7.08
C VAL A 62 -0.86 -0.86 8.37
N LYS A 63 -0.12 0.23 8.26
CA LYS A 63 0.49 0.98 9.38
C LYS A 63 0.14 2.46 9.25
N GLY A 64 0.24 3.24 10.32
CA GLY A 64 0.11 4.70 10.22
C GLY A 64 -0.48 5.38 11.43
N ILE A 65 -0.49 6.71 11.37
CA ILE A 65 -0.91 7.63 12.46
C ILE A 65 -2.35 8.13 12.22
N ALA A 66 -2.93 7.87 11.04
CA ALA A 66 -4.27 8.34 10.75
C ALA A 66 -5.30 7.65 11.65
N SER A 67 -6.24 8.46 12.16
CA SER A 67 -7.37 7.97 12.94
C SER A 67 -8.09 6.83 12.20
N PRO A 68 -8.47 5.73 12.89
CA PRO A 68 -9.29 4.66 12.31
C PRO A 68 -10.61 5.15 11.70
N THR A 69 -11.09 6.32 12.14
CA THR A 69 -12.31 6.94 11.62
C THR A 69 -12.09 7.76 10.34
N SER A 70 -10.85 8.01 9.94
CA SER A 70 -10.55 8.80 8.74
C SER A 70 -10.91 8.03 7.46
N SER A 71 -11.42 8.75 6.45
CA SER A 71 -11.71 8.18 5.14
C SER A 71 -10.47 7.52 4.53
N SER A 72 -9.29 8.14 4.68
CA SER A 72 -8.03 7.60 4.18
C SER A 72 -7.68 6.25 4.80
N HIS A 73 -7.88 6.08 6.10
CA HIS A 73 -7.66 4.81 6.78
C HIS A 73 -8.60 3.72 6.25
N ARG A 74 -9.90 4.04 6.11
CA ARG A 74 -10.91 3.11 5.60
C ARG A 74 -10.64 2.68 4.16
N ILE A 75 -10.22 3.61 3.29
CA ILE A 75 -9.85 3.32 1.90
C ILE A 75 -8.66 2.34 1.87
N ILE A 76 -7.59 2.64 2.61
CA ILE A 76 -6.40 1.76 2.63
C ILE A 76 -6.73 0.39 3.22
N GLN A 77 -7.56 0.34 4.26
CA GLN A 77 -7.97 -0.92 4.88
C GLN A 77 -8.80 -1.77 3.91
N THR A 78 -9.76 -1.16 3.21
CA THR A 78 -10.58 -1.84 2.20
C THR A 78 -9.71 -2.33 1.04
N PHE A 79 -8.79 -1.50 0.56
CA PHE A 79 -7.84 -1.87 -0.47
C PHE A 79 -6.94 -3.05 -0.05
N ALA A 80 -6.42 -3.02 1.18
CA ALA A 80 -5.60 -4.10 1.71
C ALA A 80 -6.38 -5.41 1.87
N GLN A 81 -7.67 -5.35 2.20
CA GLN A 81 -8.54 -6.52 2.25
C GLN A 81 -8.82 -7.08 0.86
N ALA A 82 -9.07 -6.22 -0.13
CA ALA A 82 -9.26 -6.63 -1.51
C ALA A 82 -8.03 -7.37 -2.07
N LEU A 83 -6.83 -6.86 -1.79
CA LEU A 83 -5.58 -7.51 -2.20
C LEU A 83 -5.34 -8.88 -1.53
N LYS A 84 -5.83 -9.09 -0.31
CA LYS A 84 -5.72 -10.39 0.39
C LYS A 84 -6.72 -11.44 -0.10
N SER A 85 -7.77 -11.00 -0.79
CA SER A 85 -8.88 -11.86 -1.23
C SER A 85 -8.69 -12.37 -2.67
N GLN A 86 -7.56 -12.01 -3.30
CA GLN A 86 -7.09 -12.58 -4.57
C GLN A 86 -6.22 -13.81 -4.30
#